data_AF-A0A3D0HCY4-F1
#
_entry.id   AF-A0A3D0HCY4-F1
#
_cell.length_a   1.000
_cell.length_b   1.000
_cell.length_c   1.000
_cell.angle_alpha   90.00
_cell.angle_beta   90.00
_cell.angle_gamma   90.00
#
_symmetry.space_group_name_H-M   'P 1'
#
loop_
_entity.id
_entity.type
_entity.pdbx_description
1 polymer ?
#
loop_
_entity_poly.entity_id
_entity_poly.type
_entity_poly.pdbx_seq_one_letter_code
_entity_poly.pdbx_strand_id
1 'polypeptide(L)'
;DEDAVLLLGACSIFCWSYLIYQIFRLFTPLRTMKFDKSGRLAADLMRQSPHAPQAQFVRSVLPVDLMITRLTRGGISEADKPDVRHFRKMLAVLALCALVLIALTLGALKAPAEATGYAADAIVLAVAMVAGAVAEYRAKSAAKLIIETCETEEAQTRAAAEAKRRKKTKGSA
;
A
#
# COMPACT_ATOMS: atom_id res chain seq x y z
N ASP A 1 -33.64 18.00 13.07
CA ASP A 1 -33.45 17.61 11.66
C ASP A 1 -32.32 18.36 10.99
N GLU A 2 -32.24 19.69 11.09
CA GLU A 2 -31.13 20.47 10.47
C GLU A 2 -29.74 20.07 11.00
N ASP A 3 -29.59 19.89 12.31
CA ASP A 3 -28.35 19.41 12.93
C ASP A 3 -27.92 18.00 12.48
N ALA A 4 -28.91 17.12 12.22
CA ALA A 4 -28.65 15.75 11.78
C ALA A 4 -28.19 15.69 10.31
N VAL A 5 -28.78 16.55 9.47
CA VAL A 5 -28.35 16.73 8.07
C VAL A 5 -26.94 17.33 8.00
N LEU A 6 -26.63 18.32 8.85
CA LEU A 6 -25.28 18.90 8.94
C LEU A 6 -24.25 17.86 9.41
N LEU A 7 -24.59 17.06 10.41
CA LEU A 7 -23.70 16.00 10.91
C LEU A 7 -23.44 14.93 9.83
N LEU A 8 -24.49 14.47 9.15
CA LEU A 8 -24.36 13.52 8.04
C LEU A 8 -23.49 14.08 6.91
N GLY A 9 -23.70 15.35 6.54
CA GLY A 9 -22.86 16.04 5.55
C GLY A 9 -21.39 16.10 5.96
N ALA A 10 -21.11 16.44 7.21
CA ALA A 10 -19.74 16.47 7.75
C ALA A 10 -19.09 15.08 7.76
N CYS A 11 -19.82 14.04 8.18
CA CYS A 11 -19.37 12.65 8.13
C CYS A 11 -19.05 12.21 6.70
N SER A 12 -19.90 12.56 5.74
CA SER A 12 -19.69 12.19 4.35
C SER A 12 -18.46 12.88 3.76
N ILE A 13 -18.28 14.18 3.99
CA ILE A 13 -17.07 14.92 3.57
C ILE A 13 -15.81 14.28 4.14
N PHE A 14 -15.83 13.87 5.41
CA PHE A 14 -14.71 13.19 6.05
C PHE A 14 -14.41 11.83 5.37
N CYS A 15 -15.44 11.03 5.09
CA CYS A 15 -15.26 9.73 4.42
C CYS A 15 -14.68 9.88 3.01
N TRP A 16 -15.21 10.83 2.23
CA TRP A 16 -14.72 11.11 0.88
C TRP A 16 -13.30 11.67 0.86
N SER A 17 -12.99 12.63 1.74
CA SER A 17 -11.63 13.19 1.83
C SER A 17 -10.62 12.12 2.24
N TYR A 18 -11.00 11.21 3.15
CA TYR A 18 -10.16 10.08 3.53
C TYR A 18 -9.96 9.10 2.36
N LEU A 19 -11.01 8.80 1.59
CA LEU A 19 -10.90 7.97 0.39
C LEU A 19 -9.95 8.59 -0.64
N ILE A 20 -10.11 9.88 -0.95
CA ILE A 20 -9.24 10.62 -1.87
C ILE A 20 -7.79 10.55 -1.40
N TYR A 21 -7.55 10.73 -0.11
CA TYR A 21 -6.21 10.61 0.48
C TYR A 21 -5.62 9.21 0.29
N GLN A 22 -6.40 8.14 0.52
CA GLN A 22 -5.93 6.76 0.33
C GLN A 22 -5.65 6.43 -1.13
N ILE A 23 -6.48 6.93 -2.07
CA ILE A 23 -6.23 6.82 -3.51
C ILE A 23 -4.92 7.55 -3.88
N PHE A 24 -4.72 8.76 -3.36
CA PHE A 24 -3.47 9.49 -3.58
C PHE A 24 -2.25 8.72 -3.07
N ARG A 25 -2.34 8.14 -1.86
CA ARG A 25 -1.30 7.27 -1.29
C ARG A 25 -1.03 6.05 -2.16
N LEU A 26 -2.08 5.44 -2.69
CA LEU A 26 -2.00 4.26 -3.55
C LEU A 26 -1.18 4.57 -4.80
N PHE A 27 -1.37 5.74 -5.43
CA PHE A 27 -0.63 6.15 -6.63
C PHE A 27 0.77 6.74 -6.36
N THR A 28 1.07 7.11 -5.12
CA THR A 28 2.34 7.74 -4.72
C THR A 28 3.14 6.95 -3.67
N PRO A 29 3.51 5.69 -3.94
CA PRO A 29 4.14 4.80 -2.94
C PRO A 29 5.44 5.34 -2.37
N LEU A 30 6.27 6.03 -3.18
CA LEU A 30 7.53 6.62 -2.72
C LEU A 30 7.34 7.74 -1.68
N ARG A 31 6.22 8.46 -1.75
CA ARG A 31 5.95 9.58 -0.83
C ARG A 31 5.51 9.06 0.54
N THR A 32 4.88 7.88 0.57
CA THR A 32 4.33 7.25 1.78
C THR A 32 5.35 6.36 2.50
N MET A 33 6.47 6.02 1.87
CA MET A 33 7.58 5.28 2.51
C MET A 33 8.22 6.00 3.70
N LYS A 34 8.14 7.33 3.78
CA LYS A 34 8.81 8.12 4.83
C LYS A 34 8.33 7.77 6.25
N PHE A 35 7.14 7.19 6.36
CA PHE A 35 6.52 6.87 7.65
C PHE A 35 7.05 5.55 8.25
N ASP A 36 7.61 4.66 7.44
CA ASP A 36 8.14 3.36 7.90
C ASP A 36 9.68 3.36 8.01
N LYS A 37 10.23 2.53 8.92
CA LYS A 37 11.69 2.37 9.10
C LYS A 37 12.36 1.86 7.83
N SER A 38 11.77 0.84 7.20
CA SER A 38 12.24 0.26 5.94
C SER A 38 12.17 1.26 4.79
N GLY A 39 11.10 2.05 4.74
CA GLY A 39 10.93 3.09 3.72
C GLY A 39 11.86 4.28 3.89
N ARG A 40 12.22 4.66 5.12
CA ARG A 40 13.29 5.64 5.37
C ARG A 40 14.64 5.14 4.89
N LEU A 41 14.98 3.89 5.20
CA LEU A 41 16.23 3.27 4.73
C LEU A 41 16.29 3.19 3.20
N ALA A 42 15.20 2.78 2.54
CA ALA A 42 15.11 2.80 1.09
C ALA A 42 15.25 4.22 0.51
N ALA A 43 14.64 5.23 1.13
CA ALA A 43 14.76 6.62 0.68
C ALA A 43 16.19 7.16 0.84
N ASP A 44 16.90 6.77 1.89
CA ASP A 44 18.30 7.16 2.10
C ASP A 44 19.22 6.43 1.12
N LEU A 45 19.00 5.14 0.86
CA LEU A 45 19.71 4.40 -0.20
C LEU A 45 19.47 5.02 -1.59
N MET A 46 18.25 5.49 -1.88
CA MET A 46 17.97 6.18 -3.14
C MET A 46 18.75 7.49 -3.32
N ARG A 47 19.12 8.16 -2.22
CA ARG A 47 19.90 9.40 -2.25
C ARG A 47 21.39 9.15 -2.33
N GLN A 48 21.86 8.08 -1.71
CA GLN A 48 23.29 7.81 -1.51
C GLN A 48 23.85 6.85 -2.56
N SER A 49 23.04 5.91 -3.06
CA SER A 49 23.51 4.89 -3.99
C SER A 49 23.36 5.35 -5.44
N PRO A 50 24.43 5.27 -6.26
CA PRO A 50 24.35 5.53 -7.70
C PRO A 50 23.56 4.43 -8.44
N HIS A 51 23.31 3.29 -7.79
CA HIS A 51 22.60 2.14 -8.35
C HIS A 51 21.11 2.12 -8.00
N ALA A 52 20.60 3.18 -7.38
CA ALA A 52 19.21 3.25 -6.99
C ALA A 52 18.27 3.19 -8.21
N PRO A 53 17.22 2.35 -8.18
CA PRO A 53 16.28 2.25 -9.29
C PRO A 53 15.53 3.58 -9.46
N GLN A 54 15.31 3.97 -10.72
CA GLN A 54 14.58 5.20 -11.03
C GLN A 54 13.16 5.15 -10.45
N ALA A 55 12.67 6.29 -9.96
CA ALA A 55 11.34 6.40 -9.36
C ALA A 55 10.20 5.94 -10.30
N GLN A 56 10.36 6.12 -11.62
CA GLN A 56 9.41 5.67 -12.63
C GLN A 56 9.39 4.14 -12.75
N PHE A 57 10.55 3.51 -12.70
CA PHE A 57 10.69 2.05 -12.74
C PHE A 57 10.02 1.38 -11.53
N VAL A 58 10.23 1.91 -10.33
CA VAL A 58 9.58 1.38 -9.11
C VAL A 58 8.05 1.46 -9.21
N ARG A 59 7.51 2.51 -9.85
CA ARG A 59 6.07 2.65 -10.06
C ARG A 59 5.51 1.66 -11.08
N SER A 60 6.25 1.38 -12.16
CA SER A 60 5.80 0.49 -13.23
C SER A 60 5.90 -0.99 -12.87
N VAL A 61 6.92 -1.38 -12.11
CA VAL A 61 7.14 -2.78 -11.68
C VAL A 61 6.15 -3.23 -10.61
N LEU A 62 5.55 -2.28 -9.89
CA LEU A 62 4.58 -2.55 -8.82
C LEU A 62 3.21 -1.96 -9.19
N PRO A 63 2.50 -2.52 -10.18
CA PRO A 63 1.15 -2.09 -10.52
C PRO A 63 0.16 -2.49 -9.41
N VAL A 64 -0.92 -1.72 -9.28
CA VAL A 64 -1.94 -1.91 -8.23
C VAL A 64 -2.59 -3.30 -8.35
N ASP A 65 -2.91 -3.74 -9.56
CA ASP A 65 -3.56 -5.04 -9.81
C ASP A 65 -2.72 -6.22 -9.33
N LEU A 66 -1.40 -6.14 -9.49
CA LEU A 66 -0.48 -7.14 -8.98
C LEU A 66 -0.50 -7.18 -7.44
N MET A 67 -0.55 -6.02 -6.79
CA MET A 67 -0.60 -5.93 -5.32
C MET A 67 -1.91 -6.53 -4.78
N ILE A 68 -3.04 -6.20 -5.40
CA ILE A 68 -4.35 -6.79 -5.03
C ILE A 68 -4.33 -8.30 -5.23
N THR A 69 -3.79 -8.77 -6.36
CA THR A 69 -3.68 -10.21 -6.66
C THR A 69 -2.82 -10.94 -5.62
N ARG A 70 -1.70 -10.34 -5.21
CA ARG A 70 -0.83 -10.90 -4.17
C ARG A 70 -1.55 -10.99 -2.82
N LEU A 71 -2.19 -9.89 -2.39
CA LEU A 71 -2.92 -9.82 -1.13
C LEU A 71 -4.14 -10.76 -1.08
N THR A 72 -4.80 -11.01 -2.22
CA THR A 72 -5.97 -11.90 -2.31
C THR A 72 -5.58 -13.38 -2.33
N ARG A 73 -4.67 -13.77 -3.24
CA ARG A 73 -4.36 -15.19 -3.50
C ARG A 73 -3.54 -15.87 -2.41
N GLY A 74 -2.82 -15.11 -1.57
CA GLY A 74 -2.08 -15.70 -0.45
C GLY A 74 -1.04 -16.73 -0.90
N GLY A 75 -0.06 -16.28 -1.69
CA GLY A 75 1.09 -17.09 -2.13
C GLY A 75 2.41 -16.41 -1.77
N ILE A 76 2.43 -15.73 -0.63
CA ILE A 76 3.49 -14.80 -0.26
C ILE A 76 4.33 -15.38 0.89
N SER A 77 5.61 -15.00 0.91
CA SER A 77 6.58 -15.32 1.96
C SER A 77 5.98 -15.12 3.37
N GLU A 78 6.49 -15.85 4.37
CA GLU A 78 6.12 -15.68 5.79
C GLU A 78 6.12 -14.20 6.21
N ALA A 79 7.01 -13.39 5.63
CA ALA A 79 7.14 -11.96 5.88
C ALA A 79 5.88 -11.14 5.53
N ASP A 80 5.08 -11.59 4.56
CA ASP A 80 3.94 -10.84 4.01
C ASP A 80 2.59 -11.29 4.59
N LYS A 81 2.57 -12.36 5.40
CA LYS A 81 1.37 -12.87 6.07
C LYS A 81 0.62 -11.82 6.92
N PRO A 82 1.29 -10.92 7.66
CA PRO A 82 0.60 -9.87 8.42
C PRO A 82 -0.22 -8.95 7.53
N ASP A 83 0.33 -8.53 6.39
CA ASP A 83 -0.34 -7.63 5.44
C ASP A 83 -1.55 -8.31 4.77
N VAL A 84 -1.43 -9.59 4.41
CA VAL A 84 -2.55 -10.40 3.89
C VAL A 84 -3.69 -10.51 4.92
N ARG A 85 -3.35 -10.78 6.19
CA ARG A 85 -4.36 -10.85 7.27
C ARG A 85 -5.03 -9.51 7.47
N HIS A 86 -4.27 -8.41 7.46
CA HIS A 86 -4.80 -7.06 7.60
C HIS A 86 -5.75 -6.71 6.45
N PHE A 87 -5.35 -6.97 5.20
CA PHE A 87 -6.17 -6.75 4.02
C PHE A 87 -7.49 -7.55 4.06
N ARG A 88 -7.42 -8.84 4.44
CA ARG A 88 -8.62 -9.68 4.58
C ARG A 88 -9.58 -9.17 5.66
N LYS A 89 -9.07 -8.64 6.76
CA LYS A 89 -9.91 -7.99 7.79
C LYS A 89 -10.64 -6.78 7.20
N MET A 90 -9.97 -5.94 6.42
CA MET A 90 -10.60 -4.78 5.78
C MET A 90 -11.64 -5.19 4.73
N LEU A 91 -11.39 -6.26 3.97
CA LEU A 91 -12.40 -6.84 3.08
C LEU A 91 -13.62 -7.37 3.83
N ALA A 92 -13.42 -8.03 4.98
CA ALA A 92 -14.53 -8.50 5.80
C ALA A 92 -15.36 -7.34 6.37
N VAL A 93 -14.71 -6.25 6.79
CA VAL A 93 -15.40 -5.02 7.21
C VAL A 93 -16.23 -4.44 6.06
N LEU A 94 -15.65 -4.33 4.86
CA LEU A 94 -16.37 -3.87 3.67
C LEU A 94 -17.60 -4.74 3.37
N ALA A 95 -17.45 -6.07 3.41
CA ALA A 95 -18.54 -7.00 3.19
C ALA A 95 -19.65 -6.83 4.25
N LEU A 96 -19.28 -6.64 5.52
CA LEU A 96 -20.23 -6.39 6.60
C LEU A 96 -20.99 -5.07 6.37
N CYS A 97 -20.30 -3.98 6.03
CA CYS A 97 -20.94 -2.70 5.72
C CYS A 97 -21.91 -2.82 4.53
N ALA A 98 -21.54 -3.57 3.49
CA ALA A 98 -22.42 -3.82 2.34
C ALA A 98 -23.66 -4.62 2.74
N LEU A 99 -23.51 -5.67 3.56
CA LEU A 99 -24.65 -6.46 4.07
C LEU A 99 -25.60 -5.61 4.92
N VAL A 100 -25.07 -4.72 5.77
CA VAL A 100 -25.88 -3.80 6.57
C VAL A 100 -26.64 -2.83 5.68
N LEU A 101 -25.99 -2.24 4.67
CA LEU A 101 -26.68 -1.35 3.73
C LEU A 101 -27.81 -2.08 2.99
N ILE A 102 -27.56 -3.30 2.50
CA ILE A 102 -28.59 -4.13 1.85
C ILE A 102 -29.76 -4.43 2.80
N ALA A 103 -29.47 -4.77 4.06
CA ALA A 103 -30.51 -5.05 5.05
C ALA A 103 -31.36 -3.81 5.38
N LEU A 104 -30.75 -2.62 5.39
CA LEU A 104 -31.46 -1.35 5.57
C LEU A 104 -32.32 -1.00 4.35
N THR A 105 -31.81 -1.17 3.13
CA THR A 105 -32.55 -0.84 1.90
C THR A 105 -33.71 -1.78 1.63
N LEU A 106 -33.60 -3.05 2.02
CA LEU A 106 -34.69 -4.03 1.93
C LEU A 106 -35.72 -3.91 3.06
N GLY A 107 -35.53 -2.99 4.01
CA GLY A 107 -36.42 -2.81 5.15
C GLY A 107 -36.37 -3.96 6.18
N ALA A 108 -35.36 -4.83 6.09
CA ALA A 108 -35.14 -5.91 7.05
C ALA A 108 -34.72 -5.38 8.43
N LEU A 109 -34.17 -4.16 8.48
CA LEU A 109 -33.86 -3.42 9.69
C LEU A 109 -34.78 -2.20 9.79
N LYS A 110 -35.57 -2.10 10.87
CA LYS A 110 -36.33 -0.88 11.18
C LYS A 110 -35.36 0.17 11.71
N ALA A 111 -35.00 1.14 10.88
CA ALA A 111 -34.04 2.19 11.19
C ALA A 111 -34.56 3.56 10.74
N PRO A 112 -34.09 4.67 11.35
CA PRO A 112 -34.42 6.01 10.88
C PRO A 112 -33.91 6.25 9.44
N ALA A 113 -34.55 7.14 8.70
CA ALA A 113 -34.22 7.41 7.29
C ALA A 113 -32.74 7.78 7.06
N GLU A 114 -32.11 8.42 8.04
CA GLU A 114 -30.70 8.82 8.03
C GLU A 114 -29.73 7.63 8.08
N ALA A 115 -30.15 6.47 8.59
CA ALA A 115 -29.30 5.28 8.76
C ALA A 115 -28.71 4.78 7.44
N THR A 116 -29.45 4.94 6.33
CA THR A 116 -28.97 4.58 4.98
C THR A 116 -27.80 5.45 4.56
N GLY A 117 -27.82 6.75 4.92
CA GLY A 117 -26.72 7.68 4.65
C GLY A 117 -25.45 7.29 5.40
N TYR A 118 -25.58 7.03 6.71
CA TYR A 118 -24.44 6.56 7.52
C TYR A 118 -23.89 5.20 7.05
N ALA A 119 -24.75 4.28 6.61
CA ALA A 119 -24.31 3.01 6.04
C ALA A 119 -23.56 3.18 4.71
N ALA A 120 -23.98 4.12 3.86
CA ALA A 120 -23.27 4.46 2.64
C ALA A 120 -21.87 5.05 2.95
N ASP A 121 -21.79 5.99 3.90
CA ASP A 121 -20.51 6.55 4.35
C ASP A 121 -19.57 5.48 4.94
N ALA A 122 -20.12 4.51 5.69
CA ALA A 122 -19.35 3.38 6.21
C ALA A 122 -18.76 2.50 5.09
N ILE A 123 -19.48 2.33 3.96
CA ILE A 123 -18.94 1.65 2.78
C ILE A 123 -17.80 2.46 2.17
N VAL A 124 -17.96 3.78 1.99
CA VAL A 124 -16.91 4.65 1.47
C VAL A 124 -15.65 4.55 2.34
N LEU A 125 -15.81 4.57 3.66
CA LEU A 125 -14.73 4.41 4.62
C LEU A 125 -14.07 3.02 4.52
N ALA A 126 -14.85 1.95 4.40
CA ALA A 126 -14.33 0.60 4.26
C ALA A 126 -13.55 0.41 2.95
N VAL A 127 -14.03 1.00 1.84
CA VAL A 127 -13.28 1.03 0.56
C VAL A 127 -11.96 1.78 0.74
N ALA A 128 -11.97 2.92 1.45
CA ALA A 128 -10.75 3.67 1.74
C ALA A 128 -9.75 2.85 2.59
N MET A 129 -10.23 2.06 3.56
CA MET A 129 -9.38 1.16 4.35
C MET A 129 -8.76 0.05 3.49
N VAL A 130 -9.53 -0.56 2.58
CA VAL A 130 -9.01 -1.55 1.63
C VAL A 130 -7.95 -0.93 0.73
N ALA A 131 -8.23 0.23 0.14
CA ALA A 131 -7.25 0.96 -0.68
C ALA A 131 -5.99 1.32 0.11
N GLY A 132 -6.15 1.73 1.37
CA GLY A 132 -5.05 2.05 2.29
C GLY A 132 -4.16 0.84 2.58
N ALA A 133 -4.74 -0.34 2.82
CA ALA A 133 -3.99 -1.58 3.01
C ALA A 133 -3.17 -1.96 1.77
N VAL A 134 -3.74 -1.79 0.57
CA VAL A 134 -3.01 -2.01 -0.69
C VAL A 134 -1.89 -0.99 -0.87
N ALA A 135 -2.15 0.28 -0.54
CA ALA A 135 -1.15 1.34 -0.62
C ALA A 135 0.04 1.10 0.32
N GLU A 136 -0.22 0.63 1.54
CA GLU A 136 0.81 0.26 2.52
C GLU A 136 1.65 -0.91 2.01
N TYR A 137 1.00 -1.98 1.55
CA TYR A 137 1.71 -3.14 0.99
C TYR A 137 2.57 -2.77 -0.22
N ARG A 138 2.06 -1.89 -1.09
CA ARG A 138 2.80 -1.36 -2.24
C ARG A 138 4.03 -0.56 -1.81
N ALA A 139 3.92 0.28 -0.77
CA ALA A 139 5.03 1.05 -0.24
C ALA A 139 6.11 0.15 0.38
N LYS A 140 5.73 -0.87 1.17
CA LYS A 140 6.67 -1.87 1.72
C LYS A 140 7.37 -2.66 0.62
N SER A 141 6.61 -3.14 -0.38
CA SER A 141 7.16 -3.88 -1.52
C SER A 141 8.16 -3.04 -2.31
N ALA A 142 7.86 -1.76 -2.51
CA ALA A 142 8.75 -0.84 -3.20
C ALA A 142 10.01 -0.53 -2.40
N ALA A 143 9.93 -0.41 -1.06
CA ALA A 143 11.10 -0.25 -0.20
C ALA A 143 12.01 -1.49 -0.27
N LYS A 144 11.42 -2.69 -0.20
CA LYS A 144 12.15 -3.95 -0.34
C LYS A 144 12.87 -4.05 -1.70
N LEU A 145 12.18 -3.73 -2.78
CA LEU A 145 12.76 -3.74 -4.13
C LEU A 145 13.97 -2.80 -4.24
N ILE A 146 13.86 -1.58 -3.69
CA ILE A 146 14.96 -0.60 -3.69
C ILE A 146 16.18 -1.15 -2.95
N ILE A 147 15.96 -1.68 -1.75
CA ILE A 147 17.02 -2.23 -0.90
C ILE A 147 17.73 -3.39 -1.62
N GLU A 148 16.97 -4.36 -2.11
CA GLU A 148 17.51 -5.53 -2.83
C GLU A 148 18.28 -5.12 -4.09
N THR A 149 17.79 -4.14 -4.85
CA THR A 149 18.48 -3.64 -6.05
C THR A 149 19.81 -2.97 -5.69
N CYS A 150 19.83 -2.13 -4.66
CA CYS A 150 21.07 -1.48 -4.22
C CYS A 150 22.10 -2.50 -3.69
N GLU A 151 21.67 -3.46 -2.88
CA GLU A 151 22.57 -4.47 -2.29
C GLU A 151 23.16 -5.42 -3.34
N THR A 152 22.34 -5.85 -4.32
CA THR A 152 22.79 -6.74 -5.40
C THR A 152 23.80 -6.07 -6.33
N GLU A 153 23.56 -4.81 -6.71
CA GLU A 153 24.48 -4.01 -7.53
C GLU A 153 25.80 -3.72 -6.80
N GLU A 154 25.74 -3.42 -5.49
CA GLU A 154 26.95 -3.27 -4.66
C GLU A 154 27.76 -4.57 -4.57
N ALA A 155 27.09 -5.72 -4.42
CA ALA A 155 27.77 -7.01 -4.38
C ALA A 155 28.44 -7.34 -5.73
N GLN A 156 27.77 -7.07 -6.84
CA GLN A 156 28.32 -7.30 -8.19
C GLN A 156 29.50 -6.39 -8.50
N THR A 157 29.42 -5.11 -8.15
CA THR A 157 30.53 -4.16 -8.34
C THR A 157 31.75 -4.52 -7.48
N ARG A 158 31.55 -4.94 -6.22
CA ARG A 158 32.64 -5.46 -5.37
C ARG A 158 33.27 -6.72 -5.96
N ALA A 159 32.47 -7.69 -6.37
CA ALA A 159 32.96 -8.92 -7.00
C ALA A 159 33.73 -8.66 -8.30
N ALA A 160 33.26 -7.73 -9.13
CA ALA A 160 33.94 -7.33 -10.36
C ALA A 160 35.28 -6.61 -10.08
N ALA A 161 35.35 -5.79 -9.02
CA ALA A 161 36.57 -5.14 -8.60
C ALA A 161 37.61 -6.14 -8.06
N GLU A 162 37.18 -7.13 -7.28
CA GLU A 162 38.04 -8.23 -6.80
C GLU A 162 38.54 -9.11 -7.95
N ALA A 163 37.68 -9.44 -8.92
CA ALA A 163 38.07 -10.20 -10.09
C ALA A 163 39.12 -9.46 -10.94
N LYS A 164 38.99 -8.14 -11.11
CA LYS A 164 39.99 -7.30 -11.78
C LYS A 164 41.32 -7.28 -11.01
N ARG A 165 41.28 -7.17 -9.67
CA ARG A 165 42.50 -7.23 -8.83
C ARG A 165 43.23 -8.58 -8.97
N ARG A 166 42.49 -9.70 -8.96
CA ARG A 166 43.07 -11.06 -9.14
C ARG A 166 43.68 -11.29 -10.51
N LYS A 167 43.12 -10.70 -11.57
CA LYS A 167 43.72 -10.76 -12.93
C LYS A 167 45.01 -9.94 -13.01
N LYS A 168 45.07 -8.77 -12.36
CA LYS A 168 46.25 -7.90 -12.36
C LYS A 168 47.45 -8.53 -11.63
N THR A 169 47.22 -9.30 -10.56
CA THR A 169 48.29 -10.01 -9.83
C THR A 169 48.78 -11.27 -10.54
N LYS A 170 47.97 -11.91 -11.39
CA LYS A 170 48.40 -13.09 -12.17
C LYS A 170 49.13 -12.77 -13.50
N GLY A 171 48.95 -11.58 -14.06
CA GLY A 171 49.61 -11.16 -15.29
C GLY A 171 50.98 -10.50 -15.11
N SER A 172 51.51 -10.48 -13.88
CA SER A 172 52.80 -9.85 -13.54
C SER A 172 53.85 -10.86 -13.04
N ALA A 173 53.61 -12.16 -13.27
CA ALA A 173 54.56 -13.24 -13.08
C ALA A 173 54.87 -13.86 -14.45
#